data_AF-A0A1H3Y5Z4-F1
#
_entry.id   AF-A0A1H3Y5Z4-F1
#
_cell.length_a   1.000
_cell.length_b   1.000
_cell.length_c   1.000
_cell.angle_alpha   90.00
_cell.angle_beta   90.00
_cell.angle_gamma   90.00
#
_symmetry.space_group_name_H-M   'P 1'
#
loop_
_entity.id
_entity.type
_entity.pdbx_description
1 polymer ?
#
loop_
_entity_poly.entity_id
_entity_poly.type
_entity_poly.pdbx_seq_one_letter_code
_entity_poly.pdbx_strand_id
1 'polypeptide(L)'
;MENSNEIKKIDSSMVECPFCKNVIEAPSKPDVIFKCPQCDKELITYNITQSNKTLNTKDNMSLIYCRECGKQISSHAQSCPFCGYPQNEQNLNSKGISLGYLFISFLIPLIGIILCCISWNNDDRKAKSALIGTLVGVLFTAVIYSIL
;
A
#
# COMPACT_ATOMS: atom_id res chain seq x y z
N MET A 1 19.02 51.17 -25.41
CA MET A 1 18.31 50.82 -26.66
C MET A 1 19.23 49.85 -27.40
N GLU A 2 19.42 48.63 -26.91
CA GLU A 2 18.57 47.43 -27.06
C GLU A 2 18.34 47.03 -28.52
N ASN A 3 18.96 45.90 -28.92
CA ASN A 3 18.49 44.79 -29.79
C ASN A 3 19.70 43.90 -30.15
N SER A 4 20.05 42.81 -29.45
CA SER A 4 19.45 41.46 -29.38
C SER A 4 19.48 40.67 -30.70
N ASN A 5 19.83 39.37 -30.58
CA ASN A 5 19.64 38.23 -31.53
C ASN A 5 20.87 37.92 -32.42
N GLU A 6 21.55 36.76 -32.40
CA GLU A 6 21.39 35.45 -31.77
C GLU A 6 22.80 34.84 -31.60
N ILE A 7 23.31 34.73 -30.37
CA ILE A 7 24.36 33.75 -30.07
C ILE A 7 23.61 32.52 -29.57
N LYS A 8 23.44 31.51 -30.44
CA LYS A 8 22.80 30.24 -30.10
C LYS A 8 23.63 29.56 -29.00
N LYS A 9 23.23 29.80 -27.75
CA LYS A 9 23.70 29.13 -26.54
C LYS A 9 23.34 27.65 -26.69
N ILE A 10 24.35 26.81 -26.91
CA ILE A 10 24.20 25.36 -26.89
C ILE A 10 24.28 24.98 -25.41
N ASP A 11 23.15 24.68 -24.78
CA ASP A 11 23.08 24.29 -23.37
C ASP A 11 23.72 22.92 -23.17
N SER A 12 25.02 22.86 -22.88
CA SER A 12 25.72 21.59 -22.68
C SER A 12 25.30 20.90 -21.37
N SER A 13 25.15 19.58 -21.41
CA SER A 13 24.81 18.75 -20.24
C SER A 13 25.94 17.79 -19.91
N MET A 14 26.31 17.68 -18.63
CA MET A 14 27.32 16.73 -18.16
C MET A 14 26.71 15.34 -18.01
N VAL A 15 27.31 14.33 -18.63
CA VAL A 15 26.88 12.92 -18.57
C VAL A 15 28.08 12.01 -18.34
N GLU A 16 27.88 10.85 -17.72
CA GLU A 16 28.94 9.85 -17.56
C GLU A 16 29.07 8.98 -18.82
N CYS A 17 30.30 8.79 -19.30
CA CYS A 17 30.56 7.92 -20.43
C CYS A 17 30.40 6.44 -20.04
N PRO A 18 29.58 5.63 -20.76
CA PRO A 18 29.39 4.21 -20.47
C PRO A 18 30.66 3.36 -20.55
N PHE A 19 31.66 3.84 -21.31
CA PHE A 19 32.87 3.08 -21.61
C PHE A 19 34.06 3.39 -20.70
N CYS A 20 34.16 4.62 -20.20
CA CYS A 20 35.30 5.06 -19.37
C CYS A 20 34.89 5.61 -18.00
N LYS A 21 33.59 5.74 -17.73
CA LYS A 21 33.02 6.27 -16.47
C LYS A 21 33.43 7.70 -16.12
N ASN A 22 34.13 8.40 -17.02
CA ASN A 22 34.45 9.82 -16.83
C ASN A 22 33.25 10.68 -17.20
N VAL A 23 33.09 11.79 -16.47
CA VAL A 23 32.11 12.82 -16.77
C VAL A 23 32.56 13.58 -18.02
N ILE A 24 31.67 13.69 -19.00
CA ILE A 24 31.91 14.35 -20.28
C ILE A 24 30.81 15.35 -20.60
N GLU A 25 31.14 16.34 -21.41
CA GLU A 25 30.20 17.35 -21.90
C GLU A 25 29.53 16.84 -23.18
N ALA A 26 28.21 16.60 -23.12
CA ALA A 26 27.44 16.11 -24.26
C ALA A 26 26.62 17.25 -24.91
N PRO A 27 26.46 17.23 -26.25
CA PRO A 27 25.65 18.21 -26.94
C PRO A 27 24.16 18.03 -26.59
N SER A 28 23.47 19.13 -26.33
CA SER A 28 22.02 19.17 -26.01
C SER A 28 21.10 18.75 -27.16
N LYS A 29 21.64 18.64 -28.37
CA LYS A 29 20.87 18.28 -29.55
C LYS A 29 20.78 16.75 -29.68
N PRO A 30 19.57 16.18 -29.83
CA PRO A 30 19.41 14.76 -30.09
C PRO A 30 19.99 14.36 -31.46
N ASP A 31 20.31 13.08 -31.60
CA ASP A 31 20.81 12.41 -32.80
C ASP A 31 22.17 12.92 -33.31
N VAL A 32 22.98 13.49 -32.42
CA VAL A 32 24.36 13.88 -32.72
C VAL A 32 25.31 12.74 -32.35
N ILE A 33 26.11 12.31 -33.33
CA ILE A 33 27.24 11.40 -33.10
C ILE A 33 28.44 12.25 -32.66
N PHE A 34 29.06 11.91 -31.53
CA PHE A 34 30.28 12.56 -31.05
C PHE A 34 31.26 11.53 -30.47
N LYS A 35 32.54 11.90 -30.38
CA LYS A 35 33.58 11.05 -29.78
C LYS A 35 33.81 11.44 -28.34
N CYS A 36 33.91 10.45 -27.46
CA CYS A 36 34.31 10.68 -26.08
C CYS A 36 35.76 11.20 -26.04
N PRO A 37 36.05 12.36 -25.40
CA PRO A 37 37.42 12.91 -25.33
C PRO A 37 38.38 12.11 -24.43
N GLN A 38 37.86 11.13 -23.70
CA GLN A 38 38.62 10.32 -22.74
C GLN A 38 38.92 8.90 -23.24
N CYS A 39 38.14 8.39 -24.20
CA CYS A 39 38.30 7.00 -24.65
C CYS A 39 38.03 6.79 -26.14
N ASP A 40 37.93 7.88 -26.90
CA ASP A 40 37.78 7.94 -28.37
C ASP A 40 36.62 7.14 -28.98
N LYS A 41 35.72 6.63 -28.14
CA LYS A 41 34.56 5.84 -28.56
C LYS A 41 33.43 6.74 -29.04
N GLU A 42 32.76 6.29 -30.09
CA GLU A 42 31.62 6.97 -30.70
C GLU A 42 30.38 6.80 -29.82
N LEU A 43 29.69 7.92 -29.57
CA LEU A 43 28.49 8.02 -28.75
C LEU A 43 27.41 8.74 -29.56
N ILE A 44 26.15 8.36 -29.34
CA ILE A 44 24.97 9.03 -29.92
C ILE A 44 24.16 9.69 -28.81
N THR A 45 23.85 10.98 -28.97
CA THR A 45 22.82 11.63 -28.13
C THR A 45 21.45 11.14 -28.59
N TYR A 46 20.60 10.68 -27.69
CA TYR A 46 19.20 10.35 -28.00
C TYR A 46 18.27 11.33 -27.28
N ASN A 47 17.08 11.57 -27.84
CA ASN A 47 16.08 12.41 -27.18
C ASN A 47 15.53 11.70 -25.95
N ILE A 48 15.79 12.24 -24.76
CA ILE A 48 15.26 11.71 -23.51
C ILE A 48 13.83 12.23 -23.29
N THR A 49 12.92 12.05 -24.25
CA THR A 49 11.51 12.33 -23.98
C THR A 49 10.95 11.17 -23.16
N GLN A 50 10.84 11.36 -21.84
CA GLN A 50 10.14 10.53 -20.85
C GLN A 50 10.81 9.29 -20.24
N SER A 51 12.12 9.06 -20.35
CA SER A 51 12.80 8.06 -19.50
C SER A 51 13.43 8.62 -18.22
N ASN A 52 13.48 9.94 -18.08
CA ASN A 52 14.01 10.62 -16.89
C ASN A 52 12.89 11.32 -16.12
N LYS A 53 11.76 10.64 -15.90
CA LYS A 53 10.93 10.97 -14.73
C LYS A 53 11.76 10.55 -13.53
N THR A 54 12.52 11.50 -12.98
CA THR A 54 13.08 11.36 -11.63
C THR A 54 11.98 10.82 -10.73
N LEU A 55 12.24 9.63 -10.21
CA LEU A 55 11.49 8.91 -9.19
C LEU A 55 11.06 9.86 -8.06
N ASN A 56 9.82 10.34 -8.12
CA ASN A 56 9.09 10.88 -6.98
C ASN A 56 7.60 11.01 -7.34
N THR A 57 6.95 9.86 -7.39
CA THR A 57 5.58 9.79 -6.90
C THR A 57 5.58 8.65 -5.89
N LYS A 58 4.85 8.83 -4.79
CA LYS A 58 4.61 7.81 -3.77
C LYS A 58 3.79 6.66 -4.37
N ASP A 59 4.33 5.90 -5.30
CA ASP A 59 3.99 4.48 -5.40
C ASP A 59 4.84 3.80 -4.35
N ASN A 60 4.21 3.56 -3.20
CA ASN A 60 4.66 2.60 -2.22
C ASN A 60 4.94 1.26 -2.95
N MET A 61 6.18 1.07 -3.39
CA MET A 61 6.79 -0.23 -3.68
C MET A 61 6.91 -1.00 -2.35
N SER A 62 5.79 -1.18 -1.66
CA SER A 62 5.73 -2.01 -0.47
C SER A 62 5.98 -3.44 -0.93
N LEU A 63 7.05 -4.01 -0.44
CA LEU A 63 7.32 -5.42 -0.62
C LEU A 63 6.43 -6.18 0.36
N ILE A 64 5.64 -7.12 -0.15
CA ILE A 64 4.83 -8.04 0.65
C ILE A 64 5.43 -9.43 0.58
N TYR A 65 5.07 -10.31 1.51
CA TYR A 65 5.43 -11.72 1.43
C TYR A 65 4.32 -12.50 0.72
N CYS A 66 4.71 -13.39 -0.18
CA CYS A 66 3.78 -14.31 -0.83
C CYS A 66 3.13 -15.23 0.22
N ARG A 67 1.80 -15.33 0.20
CA ARG A 67 1.00 -16.15 1.13
C ARG A 67 1.34 -17.65 1.10
N GLU A 68 1.74 -18.18 -0.06
CA GLU A 68 2.11 -19.60 -0.20
C GLU A 68 3.58 -19.87 0.06
N CYS A 69 4.49 -19.20 -0.66
CA CYS A 69 5.90 -19.57 -0.63
C CYS A 69 6.75 -18.74 0.34
N GLY A 70 6.17 -17.75 1.02
CA GLY A 70 6.85 -16.89 1.98
C GLY A 70 7.97 -16.01 1.40
N LYS A 71 8.06 -15.91 0.06
CA LYS A 71 9.09 -15.08 -0.59
C LYS A 71 8.61 -13.65 -0.74
N GLN A 72 9.54 -12.72 -0.66
CA GLN A 72 9.26 -11.30 -0.81
C GLN A 72 8.95 -10.97 -2.27
N ILE A 73 7.85 -10.28 -2.51
CA ILE A 73 7.32 -9.91 -3.82
C ILE A 73 6.77 -8.48 -3.79
N SER A 74 6.60 -7.87 -4.96
CA SER A 74 5.98 -6.53 -5.07
C SER A 74 4.50 -6.59 -4.65
N SER A 75 4.02 -5.59 -3.91
CA SER A 75 2.59 -5.42 -3.57
C SER A 75 1.67 -5.31 -4.79
N HIS A 76 2.22 -4.98 -5.96
CA HIS A 76 1.47 -4.86 -7.20
C HIS A 76 1.50 -6.13 -8.05
N ALA A 77 2.25 -7.17 -7.64
CA ALA A 77 2.33 -8.42 -8.37
C ALA A 77 0.99 -9.17 -8.29
N GLN A 78 0.32 -9.37 -9.43
CA GLN A 78 -0.94 -10.14 -9.50
C GLN A 78 -0.74 -11.62 -9.13
N SER A 79 0.45 -12.16 -9.39
CA SER A 79 0.85 -13.52 -9.08
C SER A 79 2.29 -13.56 -8.61
N CYS A 80 2.62 -14.47 -7.70
CA CYS A 80 3.97 -14.67 -7.22
C CYS A 80 4.86 -15.20 -8.36
N PRO A 81 5.98 -14.54 -8.73
CA PRO A 81 6.87 -15.03 -9.78
C PRO A 81 7.63 -16.31 -9.40
N PHE A 82 7.65 -16.67 -8.11
CA PHE A 82 8.39 -17.83 -7.62
C PHE A 82 7.57 -19.12 -7.56
N CYS A 83 6.26 -19.02 -7.32
CA CYS A 83 5.37 -20.18 -7.20
C CYS A 83 4.13 -20.13 -8.10
N GLY A 84 3.87 -19.00 -8.76
CA GLY A 84 2.69 -18.79 -9.60
C GLY A 84 1.41 -18.48 -8.83
N TYR A 85 1.41 -18.50 -7.49
CA TYR A 85 0.18 -18.30 -6.72
C TYR A 85 -0.35 -16.86 -6.85
N PRO A 86 -1.65 -16.66 -7.15
CA PRO A 86 -2.25 -15.34 -7.30
C PRO A 86 -2.31 -14.57 -5.97
N GLN A 87 -1.93 -13.29 -6.03
CA GLN A 87 -1.82 -12.38 -4.86
C GLN A 87 -2.88 -11.27 -4.89
N ASN A 88 -3.84 -11.33 -5.81
CA ASN A 88 -4.91 -10.34 -5.90
C ASN A 88 -5.82 -10.38 -4.64
N GLU A 89 -5.50 -9.52 -3.68
CA GLU A 89 -6.35 -9.10 -2.57
C GLU A 89 -6.61 -7.59 -2.68
N GLN A 90 -7.12 -7.14 -3.83
CA GLN A 90 -7.64 -5.77 -3.90
C GLN A 90 -8.92 -5.71 -3.05
N ASN A 91 -8.79 -5.20 -1.83
CA ASN A 91 -9.86 -4.90 -0.87
C ASN A 91 -10.51 -6.08 -0.15
N LEU A 92 -9.72 -6.89 0.57
CA LEU A 92 -10.25 -7.36 1.85
C LEU A 92 -10.03 -6.25 2.88
N ASN A 93 -10.89 -5.23 2.82
CA ASN A 93 -11.35 -4.59 4.05
C ASN A 93 -11.77 -5.75 4.95
N SER A 94 -10.90 -6.12 5.87
CA SER A 94 -11.08 -7.25 6.77
C SER A 94 -12.13 -6.88 7.81
N LYS A 95 -13.38 -6.69 7.37
CA LYS A 95 -14.57 -6.93 8.17
C LYS A 95 -14.87 -8.44 8.17
N GLY A 96 -13.82 -9.27 8.25
CA GLY A 96 -13.98 -10.65 8.63
C GLY A 96 -14.30 -10.64 10.11
N ILE A 97 -15.54 -10.99 10.47
CA ILE A 97 -15.94 -11.24 11.86
C ILE A 97 -14.93 -12.25 12.41
N SER A 98 -14.03 -11.80 13.27
CA SER A 98 -13.03 -12.67 13.88
C SER A 98 -13.77 -13.71 14.72
N LEU A 99 -13.30 -14.96 14.74
CA LEU A 99 -13.92 -16.00 15.58
C LEU A 99 -14.06 -15.54 17.04
N GLY A 100 -13.14 -14.70 17.53
CA GLY A 100 -13.21 -14.09 18.87
C GLY A 100 -14.47 -13.26 19.10
N TYR A 101 -15.01 -12.59 18.09
CA TYR A 101 -16.23 -11.78 18.20
C TYR A 101 -17.49 -12.64 18.39
N LEU A 102 -17.50 -13.87 17.85
CA LEU A 102 -18.57 -14.84 18.10
C LEU A 102 -18.54 -15.34 19.55
N PHE A 103 -17.36 -15.61 20.10
CA PHE A 103 -17.22 -16.00 21.51
C PHE A 103 -17.63 -14.88 22.47
N ILE A 104 -17.21 -13.63 22.21
CA ILE A 104 -17.61 -12.48 23.04
C ILE A 104 -19.12 -12.26 23.01
N SER A 105 -19.75 -12.39 21.83
CA SER A 105 -21.21 -12.26 21.69
C SER A 105 -21.98 -13.36 22.42
N PHE A 106 -21.41 -14.57 22.56
CA PHE A 106 -22.04 -15.68 23.29
C PHE A 106 -21.80 -15.63 24.81
N LEU A 107 -20.68 -15.07 25.25
CA LEU A 107 -20.33 -14.99 26.68
C LEU A 107 -21.11 -13.90 27.42
N ILE A 108 -21.43 -12.77 26.77
CA ILE A 108 -22.25 -11.69 27.36
C ILE A 108 -23.63 -12.18 27.86
N PRO A 109 -24.45 -12.88 27.05
CA PRO A 109 -25.73 -13.41 27.53
C PRO A 109 -25.57 -14.51 28.59
N LEU A 110 -24.52 -15.34 28.52
CA LEU A 110 -24.22 -16.33 29.56
C LEU A 110 -23.97 -15.68 30.92
N ILE A 111 -23.15 -14.62 30.98
CA ILE A 111 -22.85 -13.90 32.22
C ILE A 111 -24.13 -13.25 32.78
N GLY A 112 -24.96 -12.66 31.93
CA GLY A 112 -26.25 -12.08 32.32
C GLY A 112 -27.22 -13.10 32.93
N ILE A 113 -27.29 -14.30 32.35
CA ILE A 113 -28.12 -15.41 32.87
C ILE A 113 -27.57 -15.92 34.20
N ILE A 114 -26.24 -16.08 34.33
CA ILE A 114 -25.61 -16.55 35.58
C ILE A 114 -25.86 -15.56 36.73
N LEU A 115 -25.70 -14.25 36.50
CA LEU A 115 -26.02 -13.21 37.48
C LEU A 115 -27.52 -13.20 37.83
N CYS A 116 -28.40 -13.47 36.86
CA CYS A 116 -29.83 -13.62 37.09
C CYS A 116 -30.14 -14.83 37.98
N CYS A 117 -29.53 -15.99 37.73
CA CYS A 117 -29.69 -17.20 38.54
C CYS A 117 -29.25 -17.00 39.99
N ILE A 118 -28.10 -16.35 40.23
CA ILE A 118 -27.61 -16.07 41.59
C ILE A 118 -28.52 -15.05 42.30
N SER A 119 -28.99 -14.02 41.60
CA SER A 119 -29.88 -13.00 42.17
C SER A 119 -31.26 -13.55 42.50
N TRP A 120 -31.76 -14.53 41.74
CA TRP A 120 -33.03 -15.20 42.01
C TRP A 120 -33.02 -15.92 43.37
N ASN A 121 -31.87 -16.42 43.81
CA ASN A 121 -31.75 -17.14 45.07
C ASN A 121 -31.78 -16.21 46.30
N ASN A 122 -31.60 -14.89 46.14
CA ASN A 122 -31.35 -13.99 47.28
C ASN A 122 -32.42 -12.92 47.53
N ASP A 123 -33.22 -12.44 46.55
CA ASP A 123 -34.36 -11.53 46.82
C ASP A 123 -35.21 -11.21 45.57
N ASP A 124 -36.54 -11.30 45.69
CA ASP A 124 -37.55 -11.16 44.63
C ASP A 124 -37.64 -9.79 43.92
N ARG A 125 -37.03 -8.72 44.48
CA ARG A 125 -37.20 -7.35 43.94
C ARG A 125 -36.13 -6.92 42.93
N LYS A 126 -34.96 -7.57 42.91
CA LYS A 126 -33.84 -7.20 42.00
C LYS A 126 -33.76 -8.07 40.75
N ALA A 127 -34.46 -9.20 40.70
CA ALA A 127 -34.44 -10.11 39.56
C ALA A 127 -35.08 -9.51 38.29
N LYS A 128 -36.09 -8.64 38.43
CA LYS A 128 -36.84 -8.09 37.29
C LYS A 128 -36.02 -7.10 36.44
N SER A 129 -35.15 -6.30 37.06
CA SER A 129 -34.32 -5.33 36.35
C SER A 129 -33.15 -6.00 35.61
N ALA A 130 -32.57 -7.06 36.17
CA ALA A 130 -31.52 -7.84 35.51
C ALA A 130 -32.05 -8.54 34.25
N LEU A 131 -33.26 -9.09 34.31
CA LEU A 131 -33.93 -9.73 33.16
C LEU A 131 -34.29 -8.72 32.05
N ILE A 132 -34.77 -7.53 32.42
CA ILE A 132 -35.04 -6.46 31.46
C ILE A 132 -33.73 -6.01 30.78
N GLY A 133 -32.63 -5.91 31.54
CA GLY A 133 -31.33 -5.47 31.03
C GLY A 133 -30.73 -6.43 29.99
N THR A 134 -30.82 -7.74 30.22
CA THR A 134 -30.34 -8.73 29.25
C THR A 134 -31.20 -8.75 27.99
N LEU A 135 -32.53 -8.63 28.11
CA LEU A 135 -33.44 -8.60 26.96
C LEU A 135 -33.25 -7.36 26.08
N VAL A 136 -33.15 -6.18 26.70
CA VAL A 136 -32.90 -4.92 25.98
C VAL A 136 -31.51 -4.92 25.34
N GLY A 137 -30.50 -5.46 26.04
CA GLY A 137 -29.14 -5.59 25.50
C GLY A 137 -29.06 -6.48 24.26
N VAL A 138 -29.72 -7.63 24.27
CA VAL A 138 -29.75 -8.56 23.12
C VAL A 138 -30.50 -7.95 21.92
N LEU A 139 -31.61 -7.24 22.17
CA LEU A 139 -32.34 -6.55 21.11
C LEU A 139 -31.52 -5.41 20.50
N PHE A 140 -30.84 -4.61 21.33
CA PHE A 140 -30.01 -3.51 20.87
C PHE A 140 -28.83 -4.00 20.03
N THR A 141 -28.14 -5.06 20.45
CA THR A 141 -27.04 -5.64 19.65
C THR A 141 -27.55 -6.20 18.33
N ALA A 142 -28.68 -6.92 18.32
CA ALA A 142 -29.27 -7.46 17.08
C ALA A 142 -29.65 -6.37 16.06
N VAL A 143 -30.18 -5.23 16.52
CA VAL A 143 -30.48 -4.07 15.65
C VAL A 143 -29.21 -3.47 15.05
N ILE A 144 -28.15 -3.30 15.85
CA ILE A 144 -26.86 -2.78 15.36
C ILE A 144 -26.25 -3.71 14.30
N TYR A 145 -26.30 -5.03 14.50
CA TYR A 145 -25.86 -6.00 13.50
C TYR A 145 -26.70 -6.00 12.22
N SER A 146 -27.98 -5.63 12.30
CA SER A 146 -28.85 -5.55 11.12
C SER A 146 -28.58 -4.29 10.27
N ILE A 147 -27.90 -3.29 10.83
CA ILE A 147 -27.56 -2.02 10.18
C ILE A 147 -26.14 -2.04 9.57
N LEU A 148 -25.24 -2.85 10.12
CA LEU A 148 -23.84 -2.99 9.69
C LEU A 148 -23.69 -3.85 8.43
#